data_AF-A0A9D1VQN1-F1
#
_entry.id   AF-A0A9D1VQN1-F1
#
_cell.length_a   1.000
_cell.length_b   1.000
_cell.length_c   1.000
_cell.angle_alpha   90.00
_cell.angle_beta   90.00
_cell.angle_gamma   90.00
#
_symmetry.space_group_name_H-M   'P 1'
#
loop_
_entity.id
_entity.type
_entity.pdbx_description
1 polymer ?
#
loop_
_entity_poly.entity_id
_entity_poly.type
_entity_poly.pdbx_seq_one_letter_code
_entity_poly.pdbx_strand_id
1 'polypeptide(L)'
;RTKEKMFQAVFSDIVETFIPDIQSIAESDLPFIDKLKAIIDKYIATFAQNPDVPCFIINEIERDPQHLLATAQELHYDKFLKTLHQSMLKEIEAGKIKPIAPEKMFCTFYGLLVFPIVSKKVTKIIFFDNQESDYQEFMQNWKEHIIRIMQNLISL
;
A
#
# COMPACT_ATOMS: atom_id res chain seq x y z
N ARG A 1 -5.28 23.89 -14.07
CA ARG A 1 -6.69 23.91 -14.54
C ARG A 1 -7.18 22.64 -15.26
N THR A 2 -6.57 22.12 -16.34
CA THR A 2 -6.97 20.81 -16.95
C THR A 2 -6.30 19.60 -16.28
N LYS A 3 -5.02 19.72 -15.89
CA LYS A 3 -4.28 18.66 -15.18
C LYS A 3 -4.81 18.38 -13.77
N GLU A 4 -5.13 19.40 -12.97
CA GLU A 4 -5.74 19.21 -11.63
C GLU A 4 -7.11 18.54 -11.71
N LYS A 5 -7.95 18.91 -12.68
CA LYS A 5 -9.26 18.28 -12.85
C LYS A 5 -9.14 16.81 -13.24
N MET A 6 -8.14 16.48 -14.06
CA MET A 6 -7.82 15.09 -14.39
C MET A 6 -7.28 14.33 -13.17
N PHE A 7 -6.42 14.97 -12.37
CA PHE A 7 -5.93 14.41 -11.11
C PHE A 7 -7.11 14.09 -10.18
N GLN A 8 -7.98 15.07 -9.92
CA GLN A 8 -9.15 14.87 -9.07
C GLN A 8 -10.06 13.76 -9.61
N ALA A 9 -10.37 13.74 -10.90
CA ALA A 9 -11.23 12.69 -11.46
C ALA A 9 -10.64 11.28 -11.29
N VAL A 10 -9.37 11.08 -11.66
CA VAL A 10 -8.71 9.77 -11.54
C VAL A 10 -8.54 9.38 -10.07
N PHE A 11 -8.09 10.32 -9.24
CA PHE A 11 -7.84 10.08 -7.82
C PHE A 11 -9.13 9.80 -7.05
N SER A 12 -10.20 10.56 -7.30
CA SER A 12 -11.53 10.32 -6.70
C SER A 12 -12.06 8.94 -7.06
N ASP A 13 -12.06 8.53 -8.33
CA ASP A 13 -12.58 7.22 -8.74
C ASP A 13 -11.85 6.05 -8.04
N ILE A 14 -10.52 6.14 -7.93
CA ILE A 14 -9.70 5.12 -7.26
C ILE A 14 -9.98 5.14 -5.76
N VAL A 15 -9.96 6.31 -5.15
CA VAL A 15 -10.10 6.45 -3.71
C VAL A 15 -11.49 6.07 -3.22
N GLU A 16 -12.55 6.46 -3.94
CA GLU A 16 -13.94 6.13 -3.60
C GLU A 16 -14.19 4.61 -3.61
N THR A 17 -13.49 3.87 -4.47
CA THR A 17 -13.65 2.40 -4.55
C THR A 17 -12.67 1.64 -3.67
N PHE A 18 -11.50 2.23 -3.38
CA PHE A 18 -10.42 1.56 -2.68
C PHE A 18 -10.42 1.81 -1.17
N ILE A 19 -10.54 3.07 -0.74
CA ILE A 19 -10.39 3.46 0.66
C ILE A 19 -11.47 2.85 1.57
N PRO A 20 -12.75 2.76 1.19
CA PRO A 20 -13.76 2.13 2.04
C PRO A 20 -13.44 0.67 2.39
N ASP A 21 -12.89 -0.10 1.45
CA ASP A 21 -12.51 -1.50 1.69
C ASP A 21 -11.32 -1.59 2.65
N ILE A 22 -10.30 -0.74 2.46
CA ILE A 22 -9.16 -0.65 3.39
C ILE A 22 -9.62 -0.23 4.79
N GLN A 23 -10.53 0.74 4.88
CA GLN A 23 -11.12 1.17 6.14
C GLN A 23 -11.85 0.04 6.84
N SER A 24 -12.68 -0.73 6.11
CA SER A 24 -13.41 -1.87 6.64
C SER A 24 -12.46 -2.95 7.20
N ILE A 25 -11.38 -3.26 6.46
CA ILE A 25 -10.35 -4.19 6.93
C ILE A 25 -9.66 -3.65 8.20
N ALA A 26 -9.33 -2.37 8.23
CA ALA A 26 -8.68 -1.74 9.39
C ALA A 26 -9.58 -1.79 10.65
N GLU A 27 -10.88 -1.60 10.48
CA GLU A 27 -11.89 -1.63 11.56
C GLU A 27 -12.28 -3.05 12.01
N SER A 28 -11.92 -4.09 11.26
CA SER A 28 -12.23 -5.48 11.62
C SER A 28 -11.58 -5.91 12.96
N ASP A 29 -12.11 -7.00 13.53
CA ASP A 29 -11.58 -7.62 14.76
C ASP A 29 -10.36 -8.54 14.51
N LEU A 30 -9.82 -8.54 13.29
CA LEU A 30 -8.67 -9.35 12.94
C LEU A 30 -7.41 -8.95 13.73
N PRO A 31 -6.49 -9.88 14.00
CA PRO A 31 -5.13 -9.53 14.43
C PRO A 31 -4.47 -8.57 13.44
N PHE A 32 -3.59 -7.70 13.94
CA PHE A 32 -2.91 -6.67 13.15
C PHE A 32 -2.22 -7.27 11.92
N ILE A 33 -1.55 -8.40 12.07
CA ILE A 33 -0.89 -9.05 10.94
C ILE A 33 -1.86 -9.55 9.87
N ASP A 34 -3.05 -9.99 10.26
CA ASP A 34 -4.07 -10.47 9.33
C ASP A 34 -4.76 -9.30 8.62
N LYS A 35 -4.90 -8.14 9.29
CA LYS A 35 -5.28 -6.88 8.63
C LYS A 35 -4.28 -6.50 7.55
N LEU A 36 -2.98 -6.58 7.82
CA LEU A 36 -1.95 -6.29 6.82
C LEU A 36 -2.04 -7.22 5.61
N LYS A 37 -2.25 -8.52 5.81
CA LYS A 37 -2.44 -9.49 4.72
C LYS A 37 -3.63 -9.11 3.84
N ALA A 38 -4.77 -8.83 4.44
CA ALA A 38 -5.98 -8.43 3.70
C ALA A 38 -5.80 -7.09 2.97
N ILE A 39 -5.09 -6.13 3.57
CA ILE A 39 -4.75 -4.85 2.94
C ILE A 39 -3.81 -5.07 1.75
N ILE A 40 -2.77 -5.90 1.88
CA ILE A 40 -1.86 -6.26 0.77
C ILE A 40 -2.66 -6.83 -0.40
N ASP A 41 -3.60 -7.74 -0.12
CA ASP A 41 -4.46 -8.35 -1.15
C ASP A 41 -5.27 -7.31 -1.89
N LYS A 42 -5.88 -6.39 -1.15
CA LYS A 42 -6.67 -5.32 -1.74
C LYS A 42 -5.80 -4.38 -2.58
N TYR A 43 -4.62 -3.99 -2.10
CA TYR A 43 -3.68 -3.15 -2.87
C TYR A 43 -3.22 -3.83 -4.16
N ILE A 44 -2.78 -5.10 -4.10
CA ILE A 44 -2.31 -5.84 -5.27
C ILE A 44 -3.42 -5.97 -6.30
N ALA A 45 -4.64 -6.32 -5.87
CA ALA A 45 -5.79 -6.43 -6.77
C ALA A 45 -6.12 -5.09 -7.44
N THR A 46 -6.15 -3.99 -6.68
CA THR A 46 -6.44 -2.65 -7.20
C THR A 46 -5.37 -2.16 -8.16
N PHE A 47 -4.09 -2.39 -7.88
CA PHE A 47 -3.00 -2.00 -8.77
C PHE A 47 -2.91 -2.87 -10.01
N ALA A 48 -3.30 -4.15 -9.94
CA ALA A 48 -3.42 -5.00 -11.12
C ALA A 48 -4.51 -4.50 -12.09
N GLN A 49 -5.63 -4.01 -11.55
CA GLN A 49 -6.73 -3.42 -12.33
C GLN A 49 -6.39 -2.01 -12.85
N ASN A 50 -5.56 -1.27 -12.11
CA ASN A 50 -5.22 0.12 -12.40
C ASN A 50 -3.69 0.31 -12.39
N PRO A 51 -2.96 -0.23 -13.39
CA PRO A 51 -1.49 -0.32 -13.35
C PRO A 51 -0.77 1.03 -13.42
N ASP A 52 -1.42 2.09 -13.90
CA ASP A 52 -0.83 3.44 -13.99
C ASP A 52 -0.86 4.19 -12.65
N VAL A 53 -1.68 3.75 -11.71
CA VAL A 53 -1.94 4.45 -10.44
C VAL A 53 -0.70 4.59 -9.58
N PRO A 54 0.12 3.54 -9.33
CA PRO A 54 1.29 3.68 -8.47
C PRO A 54 2.29 4.73 -8.99
N CYS A 55 2.56 4.73 -10.29
CA CYS A 55 3.43 5.72 -10.93
C CYS A 55 2.82 7.13 -10.87
N PHE A 56 1.51 7.25 -11.09
CA PHE A 56 0.79 8.51 -10.97
C PHE A 56 0.89 9.10 -9.55
N ILE A 57 0.68 8.28 -8.51
CA ILE A 57 0.80 8.72 -7.12
C ILE A 57 2.22 9.20 -6.80
N ILE A 58 3.25 8.46 -7.24
CA ILE A 58 4.65 8.90 -7.05
C ILE A 58 4.91 10.25 -7.72
N ASN A 59 4.45 10.42 -8.96
CA ASN A 59 4.60 11.69 -9.67
C ASN A 59 3.89 12.84 -8.93
N GLU A 60 2.76 12.57 -8.27
CA GLU A 60 2.06 13.57 -7.48
C GLU A 60 2.78 13.90 -6.16
N ILE A 61 3.34 12.88 -5.48
CA ILE A 61 4.19 13.08 -4.29
C ILE A 61 5.35 14.02 -4.61
N GLU A 62 6.00 13.85 -5.76
CA GLU A 62 7.12 14.71 -6.18
C GLU A 62 6.65 16.11 -6.64
N ARG A 63 5.47 16.21 -7.25
CA ARG A 63 4.95 17.47 -7.81
C ARG A 63 4.39 18.40 -6.74
N ASP A 64 3.47 17.89 -5.93
CA ASP A 64 2.73 18.66 -4.92
C ASP A 64 2.20 17.72 -3.82
N PRO A 65 3.05 17.32 -2.85
CA PRO A 65 2.66 16.41 -1.80
C PRO A 65 1.60 17.03 -0.87
N GLN A 66 1.54 18.36 -0.75
CA GLN A 66 0.53 19.04 0.07
C GLN A 66 -0.86 18.91 -0.56
N HIS A 67 -0.96 19.13 -1.87
CA HIS A 67 -2.23 18.95 -2.60
C HIS A 67 -2.70 17.49 -2.57
N LEU A 68 -1.79 16.53 -2.75
CA LEU A 68 -2.11 15.11 -2.64
C LEU A 68 -2.68 14.77 -1.27
N LEU A 69 -2.03 15.21 -0.20
CA LEU A 69 -2.49 14.96 1.17
C LEU A 69 -3.82 15.65 1.45
N ALA A 70 -4.01 16.90 1.02
CA ALA A 70 -5.28 17.61 1.19
C ALA A 70 -6.44 16.89 0.48
N THR A 71 -6.21 16.45 -0.77
CA THR A 71 -7.22 15.69 -1.53
C THR A 71 -7.52 14.34 -0.87
N ALA A 72 -6.49 13.65 -0.36
CA ALA A 72 -6.69 12.41 0.37
C ALA A 72 -7.47 12.62 1.68
N GLN A 73 -7.24 13.74 2.39
CA GLN A 73 -7.96 14.11 3.62
C GLN A 73 -9.45 14.34 3.37
N GLU A 74 -9.80 15.04 2.27
CA GLU A 74 -11.20 15.22 1.85
C GLU A 74 -11.92 13.89 1.64
N LEU A 75 -11.17 12.86 1.28
CA LEU A 75 -11.65 11.49 1.06
C LEU A 75 -11.44 10.57 2.27
N HIS A 76 -11.18 11.14 3.45
CA HIS A 76 -11.06 10.45 4.74
C HIS A 76 -9.99 9.35 4.83
N TYR A 77 -8.91 9.45 4.04
CA TYR A 77 -7.81 8.46 4.06
C TYR A 77 -7.11 8.34 5.43
N ASP A 78 -7.13 9.39 6.25
CA ASP A 78 -6.40 9.42 7.52
C ASP A 78 -7.04 8.50 8.57
N LYS A 79 -8.31 8.15 8.39
CA LYS A 79 -9.06 7.31 9.31
C LYS A 79 -8.47 5.89 9.38
N PHE A 80 -8.16 5.26 8.24
CA PHE A 80 -7.68 3.87 8.28
C PHE A 80 -6.27 3.78 8.87
N LEU A 81 -5.41 4.76 8.58
CA LEU A 81 -4.06 4.85 9.14
C LEU A 81 -4.11 4.99 10.67
N LYS A 82 -5.00 5.85 11.20
CA LYS A 82 -5.23 5.99 12.64
C LYS A 82 -5.73 4.67 13.25
N THR A 83 -6.69 4.01 12.63
CA THR A 83 -7.22 2.72 13.11
C THR A 83 -6.16 1.62 13.12
N LEU A 84 -5.34 1.52 12.07
CA LEU A 84 -4.23 0.56 12.00
C LEU A 84 -3.17 0.84 13.05
N HIS A 85 -2.82 2.11 13.26
CA HIS A 85 -1.87 2.49 14.29
C HIS A 85 -2.36 2.09 15.70
N GLN A 86 -3.65 2.32 16.00
CA GLN A 86 -4.25 1.88 17.26
C GLN A 86 -4.27 0.35 17.38
N SER A 87 -4.57 -0.37 16.29
CA SER A 87 -4.53 -1.83 16.27
C SER A 87 -3.12 -2.37 16.55
N MET A 88 -2.10 -1.73 16.01
CA MET A 88 -0.69 -2.06 16.26
C MET A 88 -0.31 -1.83 17.72
N LEU A 89 -0.66 -0.67 18.29
CA LEU A 89 -0.36 -0.34 19.68
C LEU A 89 -0.98 -1.34 20.66
N LYS A 90 -2.24 -1.76 20.43
CA LYS A 90 -2.90 -2.78 21.26
C LYS A 90 -2.15 -4.11 21.27
N GLU A 91 -1.57 -4.52 20.14
CA GLU A 91 -0.79 -5.76 20.07
C GLU A 91 0.59 -5.62 20.72
N ILE A 92 1.21 -4.44 20.65
CA ILE A 92 2.45 -4.12 21.37
C ILE A 92 2.20 -4.18 22.88
N GLU A 93 1.13 -3.53 23.36
CA GLU A 93 0.75 -3.52 24.79
C GLU A 93 0.41 -4.92 25.31
N ALA A 94 -0.22 -5.75 24.47
CA ALA A 94 -0.52 -7.14 24.78
C ALA A 94 0.71 -8.08 24.68
N GLY A 95 1.88 -7.57 24.31
CA GLY A 95 3.11 -8.35 24.15
C GLY A 95 3.04 -9.38 23.01
N LYS A 96 2.17 -9.17 22.02
CA LYS A 96 2.01 -10.07 20.86
C LYS A 96 2.99 -9.77 19.73
N ILE A 97 3.39 -8.50 19.61
CA ILE A 97 4.38 -8.03 18.63
C ILE A 97 5.40 -7.13 19.31
N LYS A 98 6.62 -7.07 18.78
CA LYS A 98 7.64 -6.17 19.30
C LYS A 98 7.31 -4.70 19.00
N PRO A 99 7.76 -3.74 19.85
CA PRO A 99 7.61 -2.33 19.56
C PRO A 99 8.26 -1.94 18.22
N ILE A 100 7.52 -1.20 17.40
CA ILE A 100 8.00 -0.65 16.14
C ILE A 100 7.52 0.78 15.96
N ALA A 101 8.41 1.64 15.46
CA ALA A 101 8.07 3.01 15.15
C ALA A 101 7.16 3.08 13.91
N PRO A 102 6.10 3.90 13.91
CA PRO A 102 5.09 3.91 12.84
C PRO A 102 5.66 4.26 11.46
N GLU A 103 6.67 5.14 11.41
CA GLU A 103 7.35 5.50 10.16
C GLU A 103 8.13 4.33 9.57
N LYS A 104 8.75 3.47 10.40
CA LYS A 104 9.43 2.26 9.92
C LYS A 104 8.44 1.25 9.36
N MET A 105 7.31 1.07 10.05
CA MET A 105 6.22 0.22 9.59
C MET A 105 5.67 0.70 8.24
N PHE A 106 5.35 1.99 8.15
CA PHE A 106 4.81 2.62 6.95
C PHE A 106 5.76 2.52 5.75
N CYS A 107 7.02 2.94 5.92
CA CYS A 107 7.99 2.93 4.83
C CYS A 107 8.35 1.51 4.38
N THR A 108 8.42 0.54 5.30
CA THR A 108 8.69 -0.85 4.93
C THR A 108 7.52 -1.44 4.15
N PHE A 109 6.29 -1.23 4.63
CA PHE A 109 5.08 -1.72 3.98
C PHE A 109 4.94 -1.20 2.55
N TYR A 110 4.91 0.13 2.37
CA TYR A 110 4.74 0.73 1.05
C TYR A 110 5.97 0.56 0.16
N GLY A 111 7.17 0.49 0.73
CA GLY A 111 8.39 0.18 -0.01
C GLY A 111 8.31 -1.19 -0.68
N LEU A 112 7.95 -2.23 0.08
CA LEU A 112 7.79 -3.59 -0.44
C LEU A 112 6.61 -3.70 -1.42
N LEU A 113 5.53 -2.97 -1.19
CA LEU A 113 4.33 -3.03 -2.01
C LEU A 113 4.49 -2.32 -3.36
N VAL A 114 5.03 -1.10 -3.36
CA VAL A 114 5.02 -0.20 -4.52
C VAL A 114 6.26 -0.39 -5.39
N PHE A 115 7.44 -0.58 -4.79
CA PHE A 115 8.71 -0.66 -5.51
C PHE A 115 8.74 -1.66 -6.67
N PRO A 116 8.31 -2.93 -6.54
CA PRO A 116 8.36 -3.88 -7.65
C PRO A 116 7.52 -3.41 -8.84
N ILE A 117 6.38 -2.75 -8.58
CA ILE A 117 5.46 -2.26 -9.61
C ILE A 117 6.09 -1.12 -10.40
N VAL A 118 6.66 -0.13 -9.71
CA VAL A 118 7.21 1.07 -10.35
C VAL A 118 8.57 0.79 -11.00
N SER A 119 9.30 -0.20 -10.49
CA SER A 119 10.56 -0.68 -11.07
C SER A 119 10.37 -1.75 -12.16
N LYS A 120 9.14 -2.15 -12.49
CA LYS A 120 8.81 -3.24 -13.44
C LYS A 120 9.66 -3.25 -14.71
N LYS A 121 9.84 -2.10 -15.37
CA LYS A 121 10.64 -2.02 -16.61
C LYS A 121 12.10 -2.43 -16.39
N VAL A 122 12.68 -1.97 -15.29
CA VAL A 122 14.08 -2.25 -14.94
C VAL A 122 14.23 -3.70 -14.49
N THR A 123 13.34 -4.18 -13.62
CA THR A 123 13.40 -5.57 -13.11
C THR A 123 13.18 -6.59 -14.23
N LYS A 124 12.29 -6.31 -15.18
CA LYS A 124 12.12 -7.12 -16.40
C LYS A 124 13.38 -7.25 -17.23
N ILE A 125 14.10 -6.15 -17.45
CA ILE A 125 15.33 -6.15 -18.24
C ILE A 125 16.45 -6.92 -17.51
N ILE A 126 16.57 -6.75 -16.19
CA ILE A 126 17.69 -7.31 -15.42
C ILE A 126 17.48 -8.80 -15.10
N PHE A 127 16.25 -9.21 -14.78
CA PHE A 127 15.99 -10.53 -14.17
C PHE A 127 15.12 -11.47 -15.00
N PHE A 128 14.39 -10.98 -16.00
CA PHE A 128 13.31 -11.75 -16.63
C PHE A 128 13.38 -11.77 -18.16
N ASP A 129 14.56 -11.54 -18.76
CA ASP A 129 14.76 -11.48 -20.22
C ASP A 129 13.72 -10.62 -20.95
N ASN A 130 13.26 -9.56 -20.28
CA ASN A 130 12.17 -8.68 -20.68
C ASN A 130 10.79 -9.35 -20.91
N GLN A 131 10.60 -10.59 -20.45
CA GLN A 131 9.35 -11.36 -20.53
C GLN A 131 8.32 -10.88 -19.52
N GLU A 132 7.07 -10.78 -19.96
CA GLU A 132 5.95 -10.36 -19.10
C GLU A 132 5.46 -11.51 -18.20
N SER A 133 5.43 -12.74 -18.71
CA SER A 133 4.99 -13.93 -17.96
C SER A 133 5.77 -14.11 -16.67
N ASP A 134 7.09 -13.98 -16.75
CA ASP A 134 7.99 -14.27 -15.64
C ASP A 134 7.88 -13.19 -14.55
N TYR A 135 7.68 -11.94 -14.96
CA TYR A 135 7.37 -10.85 -14.03
C TYR A 135 6.02 -11.08 -13.33
N GLN A 136 5.00 -11.57 -14.04
CA GLN A 136 3.71 -11.88 -13.42
C GLN A 136 3.83 -13.01 -12.40
N GLU A 137 4.57 -14.08 -12.71
CA GLU A 137 4.87 -15.17 -11.77
C GLU A 137 5.64 -14.66 -10.54
N PHE A 138 6.63 -13.80 -10.74
CA PHE A 138 7.34 -13.12 -9.65
C PHE A 138 6.35 -12.35 -8.75
N MET A 139 5.45 -11.56 -9.33
CA MET A 139 4.47 -10.78 -8.57
C MET A 139 3.48 -11.64 -7.77
N GLN A 140 3.11 -12.82 -8.26
CA GLN A 140 2.27 -13.77 -7.50
C GLN A 140 2.98 -14.24 -6.22
N ASN A 141 4.27 -14.57 -6.33
CA ASN A 141 5.09 -15.00 -5.18
C ASN A 141 5.48 -13.82 -4.27
N TRP A 142 5.53 -12.60 -4.82
CA TRP A 142 5.95 -11.40 -4.08
C TRP A 142 5.03 -11.09 -2.90
N LYS A 143 3.72 -11.31 -3.04
CA LYS A 143 2.74 -11.15 -1.94
C LYS A 143 3.18 -11.87 -0.67
N GLU A 144 3.53 -13.15 -0.79
CA GLU A 144 3.96 -13.97 0.36
C GLU A 144 5.27 -13.46 0.95
N HIS A 145 6.16 -12.96 0.10
CA HIS A 145 7.40 -12.32 0.53
C HIS A 145 7.12 -11.07 1.39
N ILE A 146 6.22 -10.18 0.96
CA ILE A 146 5.82 -9.00 1.75
C ILE A 146 5.33 -9.45 3.13
N ILE A 147 4.38 -10.38 3.18
CA ILE A 147 3.79 -10.87 4.43
C ILE A 147 4.87 -11.40 5.38
N ARG A 148 5.80 -12.22 4.85
CA ARG A 148 6.89 -12.79 5.64
C ARG A 148 7.83 -11.73 6.20
N ILE A 149 8.18 -10.72 5.41
CA ILE A 149 9.02 -9.61 5.89
C ILE A 149 8.29 -8.80 6.95
N MET A 150 7.01 -8.49 6.76
CA MET A 150 6.21 -7.77 7.76
C MET A 150 6.06 -8.56 9.05
N GLN A 151 5.89 -9.89 8.99
CA GLN A 151 5.87 -10.77 10.15
C GLN A 151 7.19 -10.72 10.93
N ASN A 152 8.32 -10.90 10.24
CA ASN A 152 9.65 -10.83 10.87
C ASN A 152 9.96 -9.45 11.47
N LEU A 153 9.45 -8.41 10.81
CA LEU A 153 9.60 -7.02 11.26
C LEU A 153 8.91 -6.76 12.59
N ILE A 154 7.91 -7.54 12.97
CA ILE A 154 7.12 -7.35 14.21
C ILE A 154 7.17 -8.57 15.15
N SER A 155 7.81 -9.68 14.76
CA SER A 155 8.00 -10.85 15.62
C SER A 155 8.87 -10.51 16.83
N LEU A 156 8.53 -11.12 17.98
CA LEU A 156 9.32 -11.08 19.21
C LEU A 156 10.71 -11.71 19.04
#